data_AF-A0A0C2FLJ9-F1
#
_entry.id   AF-A0A0C2FLJ9-F1
#
_cell.length_a   1.000
_cell.length_b   1.000
_cell.length_c   1.000
_cell.angle_alpha   90.00
_cell.angle_beta   90.00
_cell.angle_gamma   90.00
#
_symmetry.space_group_name_H-M   'P 1'
#
loop_
_entity.id
_entity.type
_entity.pdbx_description
1 polymer ?
#
loop_
_entity_poly.entity_id
_entity_poly.type
_entity_poly.pdbx_seq_one_letter_code
_entity_poly.pdbx_strand_id
1 'polypeptide(L)'
;MSENDITFGEDEALVSKSRNRKQPDPNDPLWTDMWYLNRAEITGNSKMDHNVKEAWDLGYTGRGVVVTILDDGLERTHPDIAPNYDARASYDVNDRDDDPMPRYEYSDENRHGTRCAGEVAAIFNNSLCIVGIAYNARIGGIRMLDGDVTDAVEAASLGHNSDYVDIYRLSHKEFLPKEFDGSQSTA
;
A
#
# COMPACT_ATOMS: atom_id res chain seq x y z
N MET A 1 -42.78 13.82 4.37
CA MET A 1 -41.32 13.72 4.27
C MET A 1 -40.83 13.28 5.63
N SER A 2 -40.47 12.01 5.77
CA SER A 2 -39.90 11.46 7.00
C SER A 2 -38.38 11.58 6.91
N GLU A 3 -37.78 12.25 7.87
CA GLU A 3 -36.32 12.29 8.05
C GLU A 3 -35.86 10.90 8.53
N ASN A 4 -34.92 10.30 7.79
CA ASN A 4 -34.24 9.08 8.22
C ASN A 4 -33.11 9.49 9.15
N ASP A 5 -33.33 9.27 10.44
CA ASP A 5 -32.31 9.44 11.48
C ASP A 5 -31.32 8.29 11.37
N ILE A 6 -30.06 8.59 11.08
CA ILE A 6 -28.99 7.62 10.89
C ILE A 6 -28.45 7.27 12.28
N THR A 7 -28.82 6.12 12.82
CA THR A 7 -28.39 5.70 14.16
C THR A 7 -26.97 5.12 14.14
N PHE A 8 -25.98 5.89 14.65
CA PHE A 8 -24.57 5.51 14.82
C PHE A 8 -24.29 4.55 16.01
N GLY A 9 -25.25 3.68 16.37
CA GLY A 9 -25.23 2.98 17.66
C GLY A 9 -24.30 1.76 17.77
N GLU A 10 -23.91 1.15 16.65
CA GLU A 10 -23.17 -0.12 16.64
C GLU A 10 -21.64 0.07 16.65
N ASP A 11 -21.14 1.15 16.04
CA ASP A 11 -19.71 1.45 15.95
C ASP A 11 -19.09 1.81 17.30
N GLU A 12 -19.81 2.56 18.15
CA GLU A 12 -19.31 2.92 19.49
C GLU A 12 -19.13 1.71 20.42
N ALA A 13 -19.98 0.68 20.28
CA ALA A 13 -19.92 -0.52 21.09
C ALA A 13 -18.66 -1.37 20.76
N LEU A 14 -18.26 -1.43 19.50
CA LEU A 14 -17.03 -2.10 19.05
C LEU A 14 -15.78 -1.31 19.50
N VAL A 15 -15.80 0.01 19.38
CA VAL A 15 -14.75 0.92 19.86
C VAL A 15 -14.54 0.77 21.38
N SER A 16 -15.61 0.63 22.17
CA SER A 16 -15.50 0.52 23.63
C SER A 16 -14.82 -0.78 24.11
N LYS A 17 -14.99 -1.90 23.39
CA LYS A 17 -14.36 -3.20 23.71
C LYS A 17 -12.88 -3.23 23.30
N SER A 18 -12.51 -2.47 22.28
CA SER A 18 -11.14 -2.38 21.77
C SER A 18 -10.20 -1.59 22.69
N ARG A 19 -10.71 -0.63 23.49
CA ARG A 19 -9.90 0.23 24.37
C ARG A 19 -8.96 -0.50 25.36
N ASN A 20 -9.16 -1.81 25.59
CA ASN A 20 -8.32 -2.62 26.48
C ASN A 20 -7.49 -3.71 25.77
N ARG A 21 -7.53 -3.82 24.44
CA ARG A 21 -6.78 -4.84 23.71
C ARG A 21 -5.53 -4.22 23.08
N LYS A 22 -4.41 -4.30 23.80
CA LYS A 22 -3.10 -4.06 23.19
C LYS A 22 -2.74 -5.23 22.28
N GLN A 23 -2.43 -4.96 21.02
CA GLN A 23 -1.82 -5.97 20.18
C GLN A 23 -0.41 -6.29 20.70
N PRO A 24 -0.01 -7.58 20.73
CA PRO A 24 1.38 -7.91 21.01
C PRO A 24 2.27 -7.35 19.91
N ASP A 25 3.53 -7.10 20.24
CA ASP A 25 4.52 -6.80 19.21
C ASP A 25 4.62 -7.98 18.22
N PRO A 26 4.84 -7.69 16.93
CA PRO A 26 5.02 -8.74 15.92
C PRO A 26 6.24 -9.61 16.21
N ASN A 27 6.18 -10.89 15.84
CA ASN A 27 7.30 -11.83 15.91
C ASN A 27 8.26 -11.72 14.70
N ASP A 28 7.99 -10.77 13.81
CA ASP A 28 8.72 -10.57 12.56
C ASP A 28 10.15 -10.05 12.86
N PRO A 29 11.18 -10.68 12.28
CA PRO A 29 12.58 -10.54 12.72
C PRO A 29 13.15 -9.13 12.55
N LEU A 30 12.65 -8.34 11.59
CA LEU A 30 13.10 -6.96 11.38
C LEU A 30 12.26 -5.94 12.15
N TRP A 31 11.29 -6.37 12.97
CA TRP A 31 10.44 -5.46 13.76
C TRP A 31 11.29 -4.44 14.53
N THR A 32 12.35 -4.87 15.22
CA THR A 32 13.20 -3.95 16.01
C THR A 32 13.89 -2.87 15.18
N ASP A 33 14.03 -3.07 13.86
CA ASP A 33 14.65 -2.11 12.95
C ASP A 33 13.62 -1.16 12.31
N MET A 34 12.32 -1.45 12.44
CA MET A 34 11.21 -0.67 11.90
C MET A 34 10.88 0.57 12.76
N TRP A 35 11.88 1.44 12.92
CA TRP A 35 11.81 2.66 13.71
C TRP A 35 10.59 3.55 13.37
N TYR A 36 10.11 3.49 12.14
CA TYR A 36 8.94 4.27 11.69
C TYR A 36 7.60 3.75 12.25
N LEU A 37 7.54 2.51 12.77
CA LEU A 37 6.34 1.94 13.40
C LEU A 37 6.46 1.75 14.92
N ASN A 38 7.67 1.58 15.45
CA ASN A 38 7.85 1.14 16.83
C ASN A 38 8.90 1.91 17.63
N ARG A 39 9.35 3.08 17.13
CA ARG A 39 10.33 3.89 17.86
C ARG A 39 9.72 4.41 19.16
N ALA A 40 10.08 3.72 20.24
CA ALA A 40 9.89 4.21 21.59
C ALA A 40 10.60 5.57 21.79
N GLU A 41 10.20 6.27 22.84
CA GLU A 41 10.68 7.59 23.25
C GLU A 41 12.22 7.63 23.41
N ILE A 42 12.96 8.01 22.36
CA ILE A 42 14.44 8.01 22.40
C ILE A 42 15.00 9.30 23.05
N THR A 43 14.25 10.40 23.08
CA THR A 43 14.70 11.66 23.71
C THR A 43 13.52 12.55 24.12
N GLY A 44 13.20 12.61 25.43
CA GLY A 44 12.52 13.75 26.04
C GLY A 44 11.12 14.12 25.53
N ASN A 45 10.22 13.16 25.43
CA ASN A 45 8.76 13.33 25.26
C ASN A 45 8.18 13.49 23.84
N SER A 46 8.80 12.92 22.80
CA SER A 46 8.10 12.78 21.51
C SER A 46 8.31 11.38 20.92
N LYS A 47 7.21 10.65 20.71
CA LYS A 47 7.18 9.49 19.81
C LYS A 47 7.44 10.01 18.40
N MET A 48 8.49 9.51 17.75
CA MET A 48 8.89 9.88 16.39
C MET A 48 8.65 8.70 15.45
N ASP A 49 7.44 8.16 15.52
CA ASP A 49 6.90 7.09 14.68
C ASP A 49 5.54 7.52 14.11
N HIS A 50 4.95 6.70 13.25
CA HIS A 50 3.65 7.00 12.64
C HIS A 50 2.44 6.74 13.57
N ASN A 51 2.66 6.36 14.85
CA ASN A 51 1.60 6.06 15.82
C ASN A 51 0.59 5.01 15.30
N VAL A 52 1.12 4.02 14.56
CA VAL A 52 0.35 2.97 13.88
C VAL A 52 -0.15 1.91 14.87
N LYS A 53 0.61 1.64 15.94
CA LYS A 53 0.23 0.66 16.97
C LYS A 53 -1.08 1.04 17.65
N GLU A 54 -1.32 2.32 17.88
CA GLU A 54 -2.56 2.83 18.46
C GLU A 54 -3.76 2.56 17.54
N ALA A 55 -3.58 2.64 16.22
CA ALA A 55 -4.62 2.24 15.26
C ALA A 55 -4.86 0.72 15.28
N TRP A 56 -3.82 -0.08 15.43
CA TRP A 56 -3.92 -1.54 15.57
C TRP A 56 -4.62 -1.97 16.87
N ASP A 57 -4.36 -1.26 17.98
CA ASP A 57 -5.05 -1.44 19.27
C ASP A 57 -6.54 -1.09 19.14
N LEU A 58 -6.86 -0.11 18.28
CA LEU A 58 -8.23 0.22 17.89
C LEU A 58 -8.88 -0.83 16.95
N GLY A 59 -8.11 -1.80 16.46
CA GLY A 59 -8.56 -2.86 15.56
C GLY A 59 -8.49 -2.52 14.07
N TYR A 60 -7.97 -1.34 13.70
CA TYR A 60 -7.82 -0.93 12.31
C TYR A 60 -6.52 -1.50 11.74
N THR A 61 -6.64 -2.40 10.76
CA THR A 61 -5.50 -3.17 10.21
C THR A 61 -5.47 -3.19 8.68
N GLY A 62 -6.32 -2.38 8.04
CA GLY A 62 -6.51 -2.36 6.59
C GLY A 62 -7.51 -3.38 6.04
N ARG A 63 -8.14 -4.20 6.90
CA ARG A 63 -9.13 -5.20 6.46
C ARG A 63 -10.24 -4.55 5.64
N GLY A 64 -10.48 -5.11 4.46
CA GLY A 64 -11.51 -4.65 3.53
C GLY A 64 -11.06 -3.53 2.58
N VAL A 65 -9.84 -3.02 2.74
CA VAL A 65 -9.23 -2.05 1.83
C VAL A 65 -8.39 -2.77 0.79
N VAL A 66 -8.48 -2.31 -0.46
CA VAL A 66 -7.70 -2.78 -1.61
C VAL A 66 -6.72 -1.69 -2.04
N VAL A 67 -5.43 -1.99 -1.96
CA VAL A 67 -4.35 -1.10 -2.40
C VAL A 67 -3.67 -1.72 -3.61
N THR A 68 -3.26 -0.90 -4.58
CA THR A 68 -2.40 -1.34 -5.68
C THR A 68 -1.16 -0.47 -5.81
N ILE A 69 -0.05 -1.13 -6.14
CA ILE A 69 1.28 -0.51 -6.30
C ILE A 69 1.57 -0.33 -7.79
N LEU A 70 1.65 0.91 -8.26
CA LEU A 70 1.99 1.24 -9.64
C LEU A 70 3.51 1.40 -9.73
N ASP A 71 4.20 0.40 -10.28
CA ASP A 71 5.66 0.32 -10.19
C ASP A 71 6.26 -0.65 -11.24
N ASP A 72 7.45 -1.19 -10.95
CA ASP A 72 8.20 -2.15 -11.76
C ASP A 72 7.72 -3.62 -11.66
N GLY A 73 6.69 -3.87 -10.84
CA GLY A 73 6.07 -5.18 -10.65
C GLY A 73 5.88 -5.54 -9.18
N LEU A 74 5.21 -6.67 -8.95
CA LEU A 74 4.94 -7.22 -7.63
C LEU A 74 5.23 -8.71 -7.63
N GLU A 75 6.19 -9.14 -6.80
CA GLU A 75 6.45 -10.56 -6.55
C GLU A 75 5.29 -11.16 -5.75
N ARG A 76 4.19 -11.47 -6.44
CA ARG A 76 2.94 -11.98 -5.85
C ARG A 76 3.10 -13.31 -5.11
N THR A 77 4.21 -14.01 -5.36
CA THR A 77 4.57 -15.26 -4.69
C THR A 77 5.47 -15.07 -3.48
N HIS A 78 5.91 -13.84 -3.15
CA HIS A 78 6.71 -13.58 -1.96
C HIS A 78 5.93 -14.05 -0.72
N PRO A 79 6.54 -14.83 0.20
CA PRO A 79 5.81 -15.45 1.31
C PRO A 79 5.17 -14.42 2.26
N ASP A 80 5.71 -13.21 2.29
CA ASP A 80 5.20 -12.08 3.07
C ASP A 80 4.17 -11.22 2.32
N ILE A 81 3.80 -11.58 1.10
CA ILE A 81 2.83 -10.85 0.26
C ILE A 81 1.71 -11.78 -0.21
N ALA A 82 2.04 -13.01 -0.60
CA ALA A 82 1.13 -13.96 -1.21
C ALA A 82 -0.22 -14.14 -0.48
N PRO A 83 -0.29 -14.14 0.87
CA PRO A 83 -1.59 -14.21 1.55
C PRO A 83 -2.50 -13.00 1.33
N ASN A 84 -1.91 -11.81 1.15
CA ASN A 84 -2.62 -10.55 0.91
C ASN A 84 -2.75 -10.20 -0.58
N TYR A 85 -2.02 -10.89 -1.47
CA TYR A 85 -2.02 -10.63 -2.91
C TYR A 85 -3.42 -10.71 -3.53
N ASP A 86 -3.78 -9.70 -4.32
CA ASP A 86 -5.04 -9.61 -5.03
C ASP A 86 -4.87 -9.47 -6.54
N ALA A 87 -5.29 -10.50 -7.27
CA ALA A 87 -5.22 -10.52 -8.73
C ALA A 87 -6.15 -9.49 -9.38
N ARG A 88 -7.31 -9.15 -8.78
CA ARG A 88 -8.21 -8.13 -9.34
C ARG A 88 -7.64 -6.72 -9.21
N ALA A 89 -6.73 -6.50 -8.27
CA ALA A 89 -6.02 -5.24 -8.10
C ALA A 89 -4.71 -5.18 -8.89
N SER A 90 -4.43 -6.19 -9.72
CA SER A 90 -3.14 -6.36 -10.41
C SER A 90 -3.29 -6.46 -11.91
N TYR A 91 -2.24 -6.08 -12.64
CA TYR A 91 -2.12 -6.19 -14.09
C TYR A 91 -0.70 -5.88 -14.54
N ASP A 92 -0.28 -6.42 -15.68
CA ASP A 92 0.95 -6.05 -16.36
C ASP A 92 0.62 -5.21 -17.60
N VAL A 93 0.92 -3.91 -17.54
CA VAL A 93 0.69 -2.99 -18.66
C VAL A 93 1.82 -3.06 -19.68
N ASN A 94 3.04 -3.40 -19.25
CA ASN A 94 4.21 -3.54 -20.12
C ASN A 94 4.02 -4.70 -21.11
N ASP A 95 3.61 -5.87 -20.61
CA ASP A 95 3.45 -7.10 -21.39
C ASP A 95 1.98 -7.42 -21.75
N ARG A 96 1.02 -6.67 -21.18
CA ARG A 96 -0.42 -6.73 -21.46
C ARG A 96 -1.07 -8.05 -21.05
N ASP A 97 -0.79 -8.50 -19.84
CA ASP A 97 -1.37 -9.69 -19.23
C ASP A 97 -1.70 -9.49 -17.74
N ASP A 98 -2.30 -10.50 -17.11
CA ASP A 98 -2.79 -10.41 -15.73
C ASP A 98 -1.71 -10.69 -14.66
N ASP A 99 -0.46 -10.97 -15.05
CA ASP A 99 0.61 -11.37 -14.13
C ASP A 99 1.63 -10.25 -13.88
N PRO A 100 1.55 -9.52 -12.75
CA PRO A 100 2.43 -8.39 -12.47
C PRO A 100 3.83 -8.80 -11.99
N MET A 101 4.23 -10.07 -12.18
CA MET A 101 5.51 -10.58 -11.67
C MET A 101 6.67 -9.76 -12.23
N PRO A 102 7.61 -9.31 -11.38
CA PRO A 102 8.76 -8.56 -11.84
C PRO A 102 9.65 -9.46 -12.70
N ARG A 103 10.24 -8.86 -13.72
CA ARG A 103 11.23 -9.53 -14.55
C ARG A 103 12.56 -9.57 -13.81
N TYR A 104 13.03 -10.77 -13.48
CA TYR A 104 14.32 -10.95 -12.80
C TYR A 104 15.49 -10.79 -13.76
N GLU A 105 16.37 -9.86 -13.43
CA GLU A 105 17.64 -9.64 -14.11
C GLU A 105 18.79 -9.61 -13.12
N TYR A 106 20.01 -9.76 -13.62
CA TYR A 106 21.20 -9.65 -12.77
C TYR A 106 21.35 -8.26 -12.12
N SER A 107 20.78 -7.22 -12.74
CA SER A 107 20.77 -5.85 -12.24
C SER A 107 19.87 -5.64 -11.01
N ASP A 108 18.91 -6.54 -10.76
CA ASP A 108 17.92 -6.44 -9.65
C ASP A 108 17.20 -5.07 -9.66
N GLU A 109 16.85 -4.58 -10.85
CA GLU A 109 16.20 -3.28 -11.02
C GLU A 109 14.72 -3.32 -10.65
N ASN A 110 14.01 -4.41 -10.99
CA ASN A 110 12.56 -4.59 -10.79
C ASN A 110 12.17 -5.07 -9.39
N ARG A 111 12.73 -4.46 -8.35
CA ARG A 111 12.51 -4.84 -6.95
C ARG A 111 11.69 -3.81 -6.18
N HIS A 112 11.47 -2.64 -6.77
CA HIS A 112 10.96 -1.46 -6.08
C HIS A 112 9.51 -1.68 -5.67
N GLY A 113 8.64 -2.12 -6.57
CA GLY A 113 7.22 -2.38 -6.30
C GLY A 113 7.00 -3.42 -5.21
N THR A 114 7.77 -4.50 -5.20
CA THR A 114 7.69 -5.54 -4.15
C THR A 114 8.08 -4.99 -2.77
N ARG A 115 9.11 -4.16 -2.67
CA ARG A 115 9.50 -3.51 -1.41
C ARG A 115 8.39 -2.59 -0.89
N CYS A 116 7.82 -1.80 -1.80
CA CYS A 116 6.76 -0.88 -1.47
C CYS A 116 5.45 -1.58 -1.08
N ALA A 117 5.14 -2.72 -1.71
CA ALA A 117 4.02 -3.57 -1.29
C ALA A 117 4.21 -4.11 0.14
N GLY A 118 5.45 -4.48 0.50
CA GLY A 118 5.79 -4.93 1.86
C GLY A 118 5.52 -3.86 2.91
N GLU A 119 5.92 -2.62 2.67
CA GLU A 119 5.64 -1.48 3.58
C GLU A 119 4.14 -1.30 3.86
N VAL A 120 3.30 -1.59 2.86
CA VAL A 120 1.84 -1.48 2.98
C VAL A 120 1.23 -2.70 3.65
N ALA A 121 1.51 -3.91 3.16
CA ALA A 121 0.70 -5.10 3.43
C ALA A 121 1.51 -6.38 3.71
N ALA A 122 2.78 -6.28 4.10
CA ALA A 122 3.51 -7.42 4.65
C ALA A 122 2.76 -8.06 5.83
N ILE A 123 2.85 -9.38 5.97
CA ILE A 123 2.00 -10.15 6.89
C ILE A 123 2.47 -9.98 8.32
N PHE A 124 1.54 -9.67 9.21
CA PHE A 124 1.81 -9.63 10.64
C PHE A 124 1.98 -11.04 11.21
N ASN A 125 3.02 -11.24 12.03
CA ASN A 125 3.23 -12.44 12.83
C ASN A 125 3.49 -13.74 12.03
N ASN A 126 4.20 -13.66 10.90
CA ASN A 126 4.56 -14.84 10.11
C ASN A 126 6.03 -15.27 10.31
N SER A 127 6.77 -14.59 11.19
CA SER A 127 8.20 -14.79 11.45
C SER A 127 9.11 -14.51 10.24
N LEU A 128 8.66 -13.68 9.30
CA LEU A 128 9.41 -13.28 8.10
C LEU A 128 9.57 -11.77 8.06
N CYS A 129 10.73 -11.31 7.59
CA CYS A 129 10.99 -9.91 7.24
C CYS A 129 10.36 -8.86 8.18
N ILE A 130 9.39 -8.09 7.67
CA ILE A 130 8.75 -6.91 8.27
C ILE A 130 7.24 -7.13 8.43
N VAL A 131 6.53 -6.12 8.94
CA VAL A 131 5.06 -6.05 8.91
C VAL A 131 4.58 -4.82 8.14
N GLY A 132 3.50 -4.94 7.37
CA GLY A 132 2.89 -3.81 6.68
C GLY A 132 2.06 -2.93 7.62
N ILE A 133 1.95 -1.63 7.33
CA ILE A 133 1.07 -0.71 8.08
C ILE A 133 -0.38 -1.23 8.10
N ALA A 134 -0.83 -1.75 6.97
CA ALA A 134 -2.14 -2.31 6.70
C ALA A 134 -2.04 -3.80 6.40
N TYR A 135 -1.46 -4.58 7.32
CA TYR A 135 -1.17 -6.01 7.16
C TYR A 135 -2.37 -6.94 6.91
N ASN A 136 -3.62 -6.45 6.96
CA ASN A 136 -4.83 -7.19 6.56
C ASN A 136 -5.51 -6.59 5.31
N ALA A 137 -4.90 -5.59 4.66
CA ALA A 137 -5.36 -5.09 3.37
C ALA A 137 -5.09 -6.10 2.26
N ARG A 138 -5.83 -5.96 1.17
CA ARG A 138 -5.54 -6.64 -0.10
C ARG A 138 -4.54 -5.79 -0.86
N ILE A 139 -3.53 -6.42 -1.46
CA ILE A 139 -2.45 -5.73 -2.18
C ILE A 139 -2.31 -6.26 -3.60
N GLY A 140 -2.36 -5.37 -4.58
CA GLY A 140 -2.08 -5.66 -5.98
C GLY A 140 -0.86 -4.92 -6.49
N GLY A 141 -0.46 -5.23 -7.72
CA GLY A 141 0.63 -4.55 -8.42
C GLY A 141 0.28 -4.29 -9.86
N ILE A 142 0.56 -3.08 -10.33
CA ILE A 142 0.51 -2.72 -11.75
C ILE A 142 1.96 -2.58 -12.24
N ARG A 143 2.42 -3.54 -13.04
CA ARG A 143 3.74 -3.48 -13.69
C ARG A 143 3.63 -2.54 -14.88
N MET A 144 4.20 -1.34 -14.74
CA MET A 144 4.13 -0.28 -15.75
C MET A 144 5.45 0.49 -15.94
N LEU A 145 6.44 0.31 -15.05
CA LEU A 145 7.75 0.97 -15.12
C LEU A 145 8.87 0.13 -15.77
N ASP A 146 8.62 -1.15 -16.08
CA ASP A 146 9.63 -2.04 -16.69
C ASP A 146 9.56 -1.98 -18.24
N GLY A 147 9.57 -0.76 -18.78
CA GLY A 147 9.44 -0.47 -20.21
C GLY A 147 9.14 1.00 -20.49
N ASP A 148 8.74 1.32 -21.73
CA ASP A 148 8.41 2.70 -22.12
C ASP A 148 7.14 3.19 -21.42
N VAL A 149 7.29 4.20 -20.56
CA VAL A 149 6.17 4.86 -19.88
C VAL A 149 5.62 5.97 -20.79
N THR A 150 4.40 5.75 -21.31
CA THR A 150 3.67 6.72 -22.14
C THR A 150 2.41 7.19 -21.42
N ASP A 151 1.83 8.31 -21.86
CA ASP A 151 0.53 8.80 -21.36
C ASP A 151 -0.56 7.71 -21.37
N ALA A 152 -0.58 6.86 -22.40
CA ALA A 152 -1.51 5.74 -22.47
C ALA A 152 -1.24 4.66 -21.42
N VAL A 153 0.03 4.35 -21.12
CA VAL A 153 0.43 3.40 -20.08
C VAL A 153 0.04 3.93 -18.70
N GLU A 154 0.31 5.21 -18.43
CA GLU A 154 -0.06 5.86 -17.18
C GLU A 154 -1.58 5.91 -16.98
N ALA A 155 -2.33 6.34 -18.01
CA ALA A 155 -3.78 6.40 -17.97
C ALA A 155 -4.42 5.02 -17.76
N ALA A 156 -3.91 3.99 -18.44
CA ALA A 156 -4.37 2.61 -18.24
C ALA A 156 -4.08 2.11 -16.81
N SER A 157 -2.90 2.41 -16.28
CA SER A 157 -2.47 2.01 -14.94
C SER A 157 -3.32 2.65 -13.84
N LEU A 158 -3.57 3.96 -13.95
CA LEU A 158 -4.43 4.71 -13.03
C LEU A 158 -5.91 4.31 -13.11
N GLY A 159 -6.38 3.97 -14.31
CA GLY A 159 -7.78 3.61 -14.55
C GLY A 159 -8.12 2.17 -14.18
N HIS A 160 -7.13 1.33 -13.91
CA HIS A 160 -7.32 -0.11 -13.70
C HIS A 160 -8.24 -0.41 -12.52
N ASN A 161 -9.43 -0.96 -12.82
CA ASN A 161 -10.43 -1.39 -11.83
C ASN A 161 -10.71 -0.34 -10.73
N SER A 162 -10.91 0.92 -11.15
CA SER A 162 -11.20 2.05 -10.25
C SER A 162 -12.52 1.96 -9.47
N ASP A 163 -13.39 1.03 -9.82
CA ASP A 163 -14.59 0.66 -9.06
C ASP A 163 -14.29 -0.34 -7.92
N TYR A 164 -13.07 -0.88 -7.86
CA TYR A 164 -12.66 -1.91 -6.92
C TYR A 164 -11.43 -1.55 -6.08
N VAL A 165 -10.44 -0.88 -6.67
CA VAL A 165 -9.23 -0.45 -5.97
C VAL A 165 -9.51 0.83 -5.21
N ASP A 166 -9.23 0.84 -3.91
CA ASP A 166 -9.48 1.99 -3.04
C ASP A 166 -8.31 2.99 -3.07
N ILE A 167 -7.08 2.50 -3.15
CA ILE A 167 -5.85 3.31 -3.05
C ILE A 167 -4.85 2.90 -4.13
N TYR A 168 -4.40 3.87 -4.91
CA TYR A 168 -3.29 3.74 -5.85
C TYR A 168 -2.05 4.38 -5.25
N ARG A 169 -0.96 3.61 -5.13
CA ARG A 169 0.32 4.12 -4.62
C ARG A 169 1.34 4.10 -5.75
N LEU A 170 1.99 5.24 -5.95
CA LEU A 170 3.02 5.45 -6.96
C LEU A 170 4.16 6.27 -6.37
N SER A 171 5.40 5.97 -6.78
CA SER A 171 6.61 6.73 -6.43
C SER A 171 7.40 7.25 -7.64
N HIS A 172 6.84 7.13 -8.84
CA HIS A 172 7.43 7.66 -10.08
C HIS A 172 7.18 9.17 -10.26
N LYS A 173 8.12 9.87 -10.91
CA LYS A 173 8.25 11.33 -10.82
C LYS A 173 7.53 12.14 -11.91
N GLU A 174 6.85 11.52 -12.88
CA GLU A 174 6.27 12.25 -14.03
C GLU A 174 4.74 12.15 -14.17
N PHE A 175 3.99 12.06 -13.07
CA PHE A 175 2.51 12.06 -13.10
C PHE A 175 1.84 13.41 -13.31
N LEU A 176 2.60 14.48 -13.51
CA LEU A 176 2.04 15.78 -13.85
C LEU A 176 2.35 16.07 -15.31
N PRO A 177 1.34 16.44 -16.13
CA PRO A 177 1.64 17.03 -17.41
C PRO A 177 2.61 18.18 -17.16
N LYS A 178 3.67 18.24 -17.99
CA LYS A 178 4.33 19.51 -18.25
C LYS A 178 3.28 20.41 -18.90
N GLU A 179 2.35 20.97 -18.13
CA GLU A 179 1.51 22.04 -18.62
C GLU A 179 2.43 23.21 -18.95
N PHE A 180 2.44 23.54 -20.24
CA PHE A 180 2.75 24.86 -20.77
C PHE A 180 4.02 25.52 -20.22
N ASP A 181 5.15 25.27 -20.89
CA ASP A 181 6.02 26.41 -21.19
C ASP A 181 5.16 27.43 -21.95
N GLY A 182 4.75 28.48 -21.25
CA GLY A 182 4.01 29.61 -21.79
C GLY A 182 4.85 30.46 -22.76
N SER A 183 5.39 29.84 -23.81
CA SER A 183 6.01 30.52 -24.95
C SER A 183 5.09 30.50 -26.19
N GLN A 184 3.82 30.81 -25.97
CA GLN A 184 3.00 31.46 -26.99
C GLN A 184 2.74 32.90 -26.51
N SER A 185 3.67 33.81 -26.81
CA SER A 185 3.37 35.25 -26.90
C SER A 185 4.44 36.02 -27.69
N THR A 186 3.96 36.65 -28.75
CA THR A 186 4.51 37.80 -29.51
C THR A 186 5.75 37.60 -30.41
N ALA A 187 5.53 37.37 -31.70
CA ALA A 187 5.55 38.37 -32.79
C ALA A 187 5.38 37.68 -34.16
#